data_AF-A0A7G2IQK6-F1
#
_entry.id   AF-A0A7G2IQK6-F1
#
_cell.length_a   1.000
_cell.length_b   1.000
_cell.length_c   1.000
_cell.angle_alpha   90.00
_cell.angle_beta   90.00
_cell.angle_gamma   90.00
#
_symmetry.space_group_name_H-M   'P 1'
#
loop_
_entity.id
_entity.type
_entity.pdbx_description
1 polymer ?
#
loop_
_entity_poly.entity_id
_entity_poly.type
_entity_poly.pdbx_seq_one_letter_code
_entity_poly.pdbx_strand_id
1 'polypeptide(L)'
;MDEEIETHESEAEVPANSLAMVGDSLPAFGIVAAVMGVVHALASADRPAAELGALIAHAMVGTFLGILLAYGFISPLASVLRQKSAETTKMMQCVKITLLSNLNGYAPPIAVEFGRKTLYSSERPSFIELEEHVRAVRNPTAQQTTEDA
;
A
#
# COMPACT_ATOMS: atom_id res chain seq x y z
N MET A 1 -4.98 23.47 2.06
CA MET A 1 -5.08 22.10 2.63
C MET A 1 -5.91 21.17 1.76
N ASP A 2 -7.06 21.56 1.20
CA ASP A 2 -7.79 20.67 0.27
C ASP A 2 -7.00 20.35 -1.01
N GLU A 3 -6.56 21.38 -1.72
CA GLU A 3 -5.72 21.23 -2.93
C GLU A 3 -4.40 20.50 -2.64
N GLU A 4 -3.84 20.68 -1.44
CA GLU A 4 -2.60 20.02 -1.00
C GLU A 4 -2.81 18.53 -0.74
N ILE A 5 -3.92 18.16 -0.09
CA ILE A 5 -4.29 16.75 0.12
C ILE A 5 -4.57 16.07 -1.21
N GLU A 6 -5.28 16.74 -2.13
CA GLU A 6 -5.57 16.21 -3.47
C GLU A 6 -4.28 16.02 -4.29
N THR A 7 -3.37 17.00 -4.24
CA THR A 7 -2.06 16.90 -4.91
C THR A 7 -1.26 15.73 -4.35
N HIS A 8 -1.15 15.61 -3.03
CA HIS A 8 -0.45 14.51 -2.38
C HIS A 8 -1.09 13.15 -2.69
N GLU A 9 -2.42 13.04 -2.67
CA GLU A 9 -3.13 11.81 -3.02
C GLU A 9 -2.81 11.40 -4.48
N SER A 10 -2.81 12.37 -5.39
CA SER A 10 -2.42 12.13 -6.79
C SER A 10 -0.98 11.64 -6.90
N GLU A 11 -0.03 12.31 -6.24
CA GLU A 11 1.38 11.96 -6.25
C GLU A 11 1.64 10.58 -5.63
N ALA A 12 1.00 10.28 -4.50
CA ALA A 12 1.17 9.04 -3.77
C ALA A 12 0.52 7.84 -4.46
N GLU A 13 -0.42 8.07 -5.38
CA GLU A 13 -1.06 7.04 -6.19
C GLU A 13 -0.20 6.60 -7.39
N VAL A 14 0.67 7.48 -7.92
CA VAL A 14 1.53 7.19 -9.09
C VAL A 14 2.37 5.91 -8.92
N PRO A 15 3.07 5.68 -7.79
CA PRO A 15 3.88 4.49 -7.60
C PRO A 15 3.04 3.20 -7.54
N ALA A 16 1.90 3.25 -6.85
CA ALA A 16 0.99 2.11 -6.73
C ALA A 16 0.39 1.73 -8.09
N ASN A 17 -0.02 2.73 -8.89
CA ASN A 17 -0.48 2.52 -10.27
C ASN A 17 0.60 1.94 -11.17
N SER A 18 1.81 2.50 -11.11
CA SER A 18 2.94 2.01 -11.90
C SER A 18 3.23 0.54 -11.61
N LEU A 19 3.21 0.14 -10.34
CA LEU A 19 3.44 -1.24 -9.94
C LEU A 19 2.27 -2.16 -10.34
N ALA A 20 1.03 -1.69 -10.24
CA ALA A 20 -0.13 -2.44 -10.72
C ALA A 20 -0.03 -2.73 -12.22
N MET A 21 0.34 -1.74 -13.03
CA MET A 21 0.55 -1.92 -14.48
C MET A 21 1.65 -2.94 -14.80
N VAL A 22 2.74 -2.95 -14.03
CA VAL A 22 3.78 -3.97 -14.16
C VAL A 22 3.20 -5.35 -13.84
N GLY A 23 2.45 -5.47 -12.75
CA GLY A 23 1.77 -6.70 -12.34
C GLY A 23 0.86 -7.26 -13.45
N ASP A 24 0.05 -6.40 -14.06
CA ASP A 24 -0.87 -6.78 -15.13
C ASP A 24 -0.16 -7.17 -16.44
N SER A 25 1.07 -6.67 -16.64
CA SER A 25 1.88 -6.96 -17.84
C SER A 25 2.67 -8.26 -17.73
N LEU A 26 3.00 -8.72 -16.52
CA LEU A 26 3.84 -9.90 -16.29
C LEU A 26 3.29 -11.22 -16.89
N PRO A 27 1.98 -11.52 -16.87
CA PRO A 27 1.44 -12.72 -17.51
C PRO A 27 1.67 -12.73 -19.03
N ALA A 28 1.67 -11.55 -19.68
CA ALA A 28 1.92 -11.45 -21.11
C ALA A 28 3.34 -11.92 -21.48
N PHE A 29 4.35 -11.61 -20.66
CA PHE A 29 5.70 -12.14 -20.85
C PHE A 29 5.75 -13.67 -20.69
N GLY A 30 4.95 -14.24 -19.78
CA GLY A 30 4.82 -15.68 -19.62
C GLY A 30 4.19 -16.37 -20.85
N ILE A 31 3.27 -15.71 -21.54
CA ILE A 31 2.70 -16.17 -22.81
C ILE A 31 3.76 -16.15 -23.91
N VAL A 32 4.52 -15.04 -24.04
CA VAL A 32 5.61 -14.94 -25.01
C VAL A 32 6.65 -16.04 -24.82
N ALA A 33 7.06 -16.32 -23.56
CA ALA A 33 7.98 -17.39 -23.25
C ALA A 33 7.44 -18.78 -23.65
N ALA A 34 6.16 -19.06 -23.40
CA ALA A 34 5.55 -20.32 -23.81
C ALA A 34 5.47 -20.47 -25.33
N VAL A 35 5.09 -19.41 -26.05
CA VAL A 35 5.06 -19.41 -27.53
C VAL A 35 6.46 -19.70 -28.07
N MET A 36 7.49 -19.03 -27.55
CA MET A 36 8.88 -19.29 -27.96
C MET A 36 9.31 -20.74 -27.68
N GLY A 37 8.94 -21.29 -26.53
CA GLY A 37 9.23 -22.68 -26.19
C GLY A 37 8.51 -23.70 -27.08
N VAL A 38 7.26 -23.45 -27.45
CA VAL A 38 6.50 -24.30 -28.39
C VAL A 38 7.12 -24.24 -29.79
N VAL A 39 7.49 -23.05 -30.29
CA VAL A 39 8.18 -22.90 -31.58
C VAL A 39 9.48 -23.70 -31.58
N HIS A 40 10.26 -23.65 -30.50
CA HIS A 40 11.51 -24.41 -30.40
C HIS A 40 11.31 -25.92 -30.34
N ALA A 41 10.27 -26.39 -29.63
CA ALA A 41 9.90 -27.80 -29.59
C ALA A 41 9.48 -28.31 -30.98
N LEU A 42 8.66 -27.55 -31.71
CA LEU A 42 8.23 -27.90 -33.07
C LEU A 42 9.38 -27.87 -34.08
N ALA A 43 10.34 -26.96 -33.93
CA ALA A 43 11.56 -26.96 -34.75
C ALA A 43 12.46 -28.18 -34.49
N SER A 44 12.28 -28.87 -33.37
CA SER A 44 13.03 -30.06 -32.95
C SER A 44 12.18 -31.33 -33.01
N ALA A 45 11.15 -31.36 -33.86
CA ALA A 45 10.17 -32.45 -33.91
C ALA A 45 10.76 -33.83 -34.23
N ASP A 46 11.94 -33.88 -34.84
CA ASP A 46 12.63 -35.14 -35.18
C ASP A 46 13.27 -35.83 -33.95
N ARG A 47 13.26 -35.18 -32.78
CA ARG A 47 13.84 -35.71 -31.55
C ARG A 47 12.94 -36.72 -30.85
N PRO A 48 13.50 -37.60 -30.01
CA PRO A 48 12.70 -38.55 -29.22
C PRO A 48 11.67 -37.85 -28.32
N ALA A 49 10.54 -38.51 -28.09
CA ALA A 49 9.43 -37.96 -27.29
C ALA A 49 9.84 -37.48 -25.89
N ALA A 50 10.82 -38.14 -25.26
CA ALA A 50 11.35 -37.73 -23.96
C ALA A 50 12.01 -36.34 -23.98
N GLU A 51 12.79 -36.04 -25.04
CA GLU A 51 13.43 -34.74 -25.19
C GLU A 51 12.41 -33.65 -25.57
N LEU A 52 11.45 -33.99 -26.43
CA LEU A 52 10.38 -33.07 -26.81
C LEU A 52 9.52 -32.66 -25.59
N GLY A 53 9.21 -33.63 -24.73
CA GLY A 53 8.51 -33.40 -23.47
C GLY A 53 9.27 -32.45 -22.54
N ALA A 54 10.59 -32.57 -22.46
CA ALA A 54 11.42 -31.65 -21.70
C ALA A 54 11.36 -30.22 -22.25
N LEU A 55 11.42 -30.03 -23.57
CA LEU A 55 11.31 -28.70 -24.19
C LEU A 55 9.96 -28.03 -23.91
N ILE A 56 8.87 -28.79 -23.99
CA ILE A 56 7.52 -28.30 -23.68
C ILE A 56 7.39 -27.97 -22.18
N ALA A 57 7.96 -28.78 -21.29
CA ALA A 57 7.94 -28.50 -19.86
C ALA A 57 8.60 -27.15 -19.53
N HIS A 58 9.75 -26.83 -20.16
CA HIS A 58 10.39 -25.52 -20.01
C HIS A 58 9.50 -24.37 -20.49
N ALA A 59 8.75 -24.57 -21.59
CA ALA A 59 7.81 -23.58 -22.10
C ALA A 59 6.69 -23.28 -21.08
N MET A 60 6.16 -24.31 -20.41
CA MET A 60 5.09 -24.18 -19.41
C MET A 60 5.55 -23.46 -18.12
N VAL A 61 6.81 -23.61 -17.74
CA VAL A 61 7.40 -22.87 -16.60
C VAL A 61 7.36 -21.36 -16.84
N GLY A 62 7.52 -20.91 -18.10
CA GLY A 62 7.42 -19.49 -18.45
C GLY A 62 6.06 -18.87 -18.14
N THR A 63 4.97 -19.54 -18.53
CA THR A 63 3.61 -19.06 -18.22
C THR A 63 3.29 -19.14 -16.74
N PHE A 64 3.70 -20.23 -16.08
CA PHE A 64 3.54 -20.37 -14.63
C PHE A 64 4.23 -19.23 -13.87
N LEU A 65 5.49 -18.93 -14.21
CA LEU A 65 6.26 -17.87 -13.58
C LEU A 65 5.63 -16.49 -13.81
N GLY A 66 5.14 -16.21 -15.02
CA GLY A 66 4.47 -14.95 -15.34
C GLY A 66 3.25 -14.70 -14.45
N ILE A 67 2.36 -15.69 -14.32
CA ILE A 67 1.17 -15.59 -13.48
C ILE A 67 1.53 -15.54 -11.99
N LEU A 68 2.51 -16.37 -11.56
CA LEU A 68 2.96 -16.42 -10.18
C LEU A 68 3.53 -15.07 -9.73
N LEU A 69 4.39 -14.44 -10.53
CA LEU A 69 4.98 -13.15 -10.19
C LEU A 69 3.95 -12.03 -10.21
N ALA A 70 3.04 -12.03 -11.19
CA ALA A 70 1.96 -11.06 -11.29
C ALA A 70 1.08 -11.08 -10.04
N TYR A 71 0.34 -12.17 -9.84
CA TYR A 71 -0.70 -12.24 -8.81
C TYR A 71 -0.19 -12.65 -7.44
N GLY A 72 0.93 -13.37 -7.38
CA GLY A 72 1.51 -13.80 -6.11
C GLY A 72 2.35 -12.72 -5.41
N PHE A 73 2.93 -11.78 -6.18
CA PHE A 73 3.90 -10.83 -5.62
C PHE A 73 3.58 -9.37 -5.99
N ILE A 74 3.49 -9.05 -7.28
CA ILE A 74 3.45 -7.65 -7.71
C ILE A 74 2.09 -7.00 -7.44
N SER A 75 0.98 -7.64 -7.80
CA SER A 75 -0.37 -7.08 -7.56
C SER A 75 -0.67 -6.89 -6.06
N PRO A 76 -0.36 -7.85 -5.15
CA PRO A 76 -0.50 -7.63 -3.71
C PRO A 76 0.36 -6.47 -3.19
N LEU A 77 1.60 -6.35 -3.68
CA LEU A 77 2.51 -5.27 -3.29
C LEU A 77 1.96 -3.89 -3.69
N ALA A 78 1.39 -3.77 -4.90
CA ALA A 78 0.73 -2.55 -5.35
C ALA A 78 -0.47 -2.20 -4.45
N SER A 79 -1.24 -3.20 -4.01
CA SER A 79 -2.37 -2.98 -3.10
C SER A 79 -1.92 -2.51 -1.72
N VAL A 80 -0.84 -3.07 -1.17
CA VAL A 80 -0.28 -2.63 0.13
C VAL A 80 0.22 -1.19 0.03
N LEU A 81 0.89 -0.83 -1.07
CA LEU A 81 1.38 0.52 -1.28
C LEU A 81 0.25 1.56 -1.32
N ARG A 82 -0.85 1.22 -2.02
CA ARG A 82 -2.07 2.05 -2.03
C ARG A 82 -2.69 2.19 -0.64
N GLN A 83 -2.72 1.11 0.15
CA GLN A 83 -3.20 1.17 1.53
C GLN A 83 -2.36 2.13 2.38
N LYS A 84 -1.02 2.06 2.26
CA LYS A 84 -0.10 2.95 2.98
C LYS A 84 -0.24 4.42 2.57
N SER A 85 -0.45 4.67 1.27
CA SER A 85 -0.78 6.00 0.76
C SER A 85 -2.07 6.54 1.40
N ALA A 86 -3.14 5.74 1.41
CA ALA A 86 -4.42 6.10 2.01
C ALA A 86 -4.33 6.39 3.51
N GLU A 87 -3.54 5.60 4.27
CA GLU A 87 -3.25 5.86 5.69
C GLU A 87 -2.63 7.27 5.89
N THR A 88 -1.68 7.64 5.04
CA THR A 88 -1.01 8.96 5.09
C THR A 88 -1.98 10.10 4.74
N THR A 89 -2.77 9.93 3.67
CA THR A 89 -3.83 10.88 3.29
C THR A 89 -4.84 11.07 4.42
N LYS A 90 -5.18 9.98 5.13
CA LYS A 90 -6.11 10.04 6.26
C LYS A 90 -5.58 10.87 7.43
N MET A 91 -4.28 10.78 7.71
CA MET A 91 -3.61 11.60 8.71
C MET A 91 -3.72 13.09 8.37
N MET A 92 -3.48 13.48 7.11
CA MET A 92 -3.62 14.88 6.69
C MET A 92 -5.05 15.40 6.79
N GLN A 93 -6.05 14.56 6.48
CA GLN A 93 -7.47 14.90 6.68
C GLN A 93 -7.79 15.16 8.16
N CYS A 94 -7.22 14.37 9.07
CA CYS A 94 -7.36 14.59 10.51
C CYS A 94 -6.80 15.96 10.91
N VAL A 95 -5.58 16.28 10.49
CA VAL A 95 -4.93 17.57 10.76
C VAL A 95 -5.76 18.73 10.20
N LYS A 96 -6.24 18.62 8.95
CA LYS A 96 -7.11 19.61 8.31
C LYS A 96 -8.34 19.89 9.17
N ILE A 97 -9.03 18.86 9.62
CA ILE A 97 -10.29 19.01 10.37
C ILE A 97 -10.03 19.62 11.75
N THR A 98 -8.96 19.22 12.43
CA THR A 98 -8.55 19.84 13.70
C THR A 98 -8.24 21.33 13.54
N LEU A 99 -7.48 21.71 12.51
CA LEU A 99 -7.16 23.11 12.23
C LEU A 99 -8.40 23.92 11.87
N LEU A 100 -9.28 23.36 11.03
CA LEU A 100 -10.53 24.01 10.64
C LEU A 100 -11.46 24.21 11.85
N SER A 101 -11.56 23.24 12.75
CA SER A 101 -12.31 23.40 13.99
C SER A 101 -11.72 24.49 14.89
N ASN A 102 -10.39 24.59 14.98
CA ASN A 102 -9.77 25.66 15.76
C ASN A 102 -10.02 27.06 15.15
N LEU A 103 -9.94 27.19 13.82
CA LEU A 103 -10.23 28.44 13.10
C LEU A 103 -11.70 28.88 13.24
N ASN A 104 -12.62 27.93 13.36
CA ASN A 104 -14.05 28.21 13.61
C ASN A 104 -14.34 28.62 15.07
N GLY A 105 -13.33 28.80 15.92
CA GLY A 105 -13.49 29.29 17.28
C GLY A 105 -13.83 28.21 18.32
N TYR A 106 -13.75 26.92 17.98
CA TYR A 106 -13.89 25.85 18.96
C TYR A 106 -12.67 25.80 19.89
N ALA A 107 -12.91 25.52 21.17
CA ALA A 107 -11.83 25.33 22.14
C ALA A 107 -10.88 24.20 21.71
N PRO A 108 -9.56 24.28 21.96
CA PRO A 108 -8.58 23.29 21.50
C PRO A 108 -8.94 21.83 21.84
N PRO A 109 -9.46 21.48 23.04
CA PRO A 109 -9.88 20.10 23.34
C PRO A 109 -11.01 19.59 22.42
N ILE A 110 -11.94 20.48 22.05
CA ILE A 110 -13.07 20.15 21.16
C ILE A 110 -12.58 20.02 19.71
N ALA A 111 -11.65 20.87 19.28
CA ALA A 111 -11.05 20.79 17.94
C ALA A 111 -10.28 19.48 17.72
N VAL A 112 -9.57 18.99 18.76
CA VAL A 112 -8.89 17.69 18.74
C VAL A 112 -9.89 16.53 18.64
N GLU A 113 -11.05 16.63 19.31
CA GLU A 113 -12.10 15.62 19.23
C GLU A 113 -12.74 15.52 17.83
N PHE A 114 -12.89 16.64 17.12
CA PHE A 114 -13.32 16.62 15.73
C PHE A 114 -12.32 15.88 14.84
N GLY A 115 -11.02 16.11 15.03
CA GLY A 115 -9.95 15.35 14.35
C GLY A 115 -10.01 13.85 14.67
N ARG A 116 -10.13 13.47 15.94
CA ARG A 116 -10.23 12.07 16.37
C ARG A 116 -11.36 11.31 15.67
N LYS A 117 -12.51 11.96 15.48
CA LYS A 117 -13.67 11.37 14.78
C LYS A 117 -13.45 11.10 13.30
N THR A 118 -12.40 11.68 12.70
CA THR A 118 -12.07 11.44 11.30
C THR A 118 -11.34 10.12 11.10
N LEU A 119 -10.57 9.66 12.10
CA LEU A 119 -9.80 8.41 12.06
C LEU A 119 -10.70 7.18 11.95
N TYR A 120 -10.19 6.11 11.32
CA TYR A 120 -10.87 4.83 11.24
C TYR A 120 -11.08 4.21 12.62
N SER A 121 -12.14 3.41 12.79
CA SER A 121 -12.48 2.82 14.09
C SER A 121 -11.38 1.91 14.67
N SER A 122 -10.55 1.31 13.82
CA SER A 122 -9.42 0.47 14.22
C SER A 122 -8.23 1.26 14.78
N GLU A 123 -8.06 2.51 14.35
CA GLU A 123 -6.89 3.35 14.67
C GLU A 123 -7.27 4.53 15.57
N ARG A 124 -8.56 4.69 15.85
CA ARG A 124 -9.09 5.80 16.64
C ARG A 124 -8.77 5.57 18.12
N PRO A 125 -7.95 6.43 18.75
CA PRO A 125 -7.69 6.32 20.19
C PRO A 125 -8.96 6.61 20.99
N SER A 126 -8.98 6.10 22.22
CA SER A 126 -10.04 6.46 23.15
C SER A 126 -9.95 7.94 23.54
N PHE A 127 -11.06 8.51 23.99
CA PHE A 127 -11.06 9.91 24.46
C PHE A 127 -10.06 10.13 25.59
N ILE A 128 -9.99 9.19 26.54
CA ILE A 128 -9.13 9.25 27.72
C ILE A 128 -7.65 9.20 27.30
N GLU A 129 -7.30 8.26 26.43
CA GLU A 129 -5.94 8.09 25.92
C GLU A 129 -5.44 9.34 25.17
N LEU A 130 -6.31 9.93 24.34
CA LEU A 130 -5.97 11.16 23.62
C LEU A 130 -5.80 12.34 24.58
N GLU A 131 -6.67 12.47 25.58
CA GLU A 131 -6.58 13.55 26.57
C GLU A 131 -5.31 13.41 27.42
N GLU A 132 -4.97 12.21 27.86
CA GLU A 132 -3.75 11.91 28.60
C GLU A 132 -2.50 12.26 27.80
N HIS A 133 -2.47 11.88 26.51
CA HIS A 133 -1.36 12.18 25.62
C HIS A 133 -1.19 13.70 25.40
N VAL A 134 -2.29 14.43 25.19
CA VAL A 134 -2.25 15.89 25.03
C VAL A 134 -1.79 16.59 26.32
N ARG A 135 -2.20 16.09 27.50
CA ARG A 135 -1.77 16.62 28.80
C ARG A 135 -0.29 16.37 29.07
N ALA A 136 0.21 15.18 28.74
CA ALA A 136 1.62 14.81 28.87
C ALA A 136 2.53 15.75 28.06
N VAL A 137 2.17 16.04 26.81
CA VAL A 137 2.92 16.96 25.93
C VAL A 137 2.93 18.40 26.47
N ARG A 138 1.85 18.84 27.14
CA ARG A 138 1.75 20.18 27.73
C ARG A 138 2.64 20.37 28.97
N ASN A 139 2.89 19.31 29.74
CA ASN A 139 3.70 19.34 30.97
C ASN A 139 4.84 18.29 30.93
N PRO A 140 5.88 18.50 30.10
CA PRO A 140 6.97 17.53 29.96
C PRO A 140 7.75 17.29 31.27
N THR A 141 7.70 18.23 32.21
CA THR A 141 8.42 18.16 33.49
C THR A 141 7.76 17.25 34.55
N ALA A 142 6.51 16.80 34.36
CA ALA A 142 5.79 16.00 35.36
C ALA A 142 5.99 14.48 35.19
N GLN A 143 6.40 14.01 34.01
CA GLN A 143 6.58 12.57 33.74
C GLN A 143 7.93 12.01 34.23
N GLN A 144 8.97 12.83 34.36
CA GLN A 144 10.29 12.35 34.83
C GLN A 144 10.31 11.96 36.31
N THR A 145 9.35 12.43 37.12
CA THR A 145 9.30 12.13 38.57
C THR A 145 8.64 10.79 38.92
N THR A 146 8.02 10.09 37.97
CA THR A 146 7.29 8.84 38.22
C THR A 146 8.03 7.57 37.79
N GLU A 147 9.13 7.67 37.04
CA GLU A 147 9.98 6.50 36.69
C GLU A 147 11.14 6.28 37.66
N ASP A 148 11.49 7.28 38.49
CA ASP A 148 12.61 7.24 39.45
C ASP A 148 12.17 7.07 40.93
N ALA A 149 10.94 6.61 41.20
CA ALA A 149 10.41 6.40 42.56
C ALA A 149 9.88 4.98 42.80
#